data_AF-A0A915NH90-F1
#
_entry.id   AF-A0A915NH90-F1
#
_cell.length_a   1.000
_cell.length_b   1.000
_cell.length_c   1.000
_cell.angle_alpha   90.00
_cell.angle_beta   90.00
_cell.angle_gamma   90.00
#
_symmetry.space_group_name_H-M   'P 1'
#
loop_
_entity.id
_entity.type
_entity.pdbx_description
1 polymer ?
#
loop_
_entity_poly.entity_id
_entity_poly.type
_entity_poly.pdbx_seq_one_letter_code
_entity_poly.pdbx_strand_id
1 'polypeptide(L)'
;MTSKNEGIEIQNESEISRVKKCYRSHDVSTKLEAIDWAKKNSIHSASRKFDVDRKIIRNWMNSEKELEQLEQQNSLTGGQNRKRLAGGGRKVSHPGIEKELSDWLNEMTERNMFDFNP
;
A
#
# COMPACT_ATOMS: atom_id res chain seq x y z
N MET A 1 53.24 -25.40 -18.42
CA MET A 1 51.86 -25.94 -18.34
C MET A 1 50.95 -24.79 -17.93
N THR A 2 50.21 -24.27 -18.90
CA THR A 2 49.39 -23.05 -18.81
C THR A 2 47.95 -23.43 -18.48
N SER A 3 47.49 -23.11 -17.26
CA SER A 3 46.06 -23.17 -16.93
C SER A 3 45.36 -21.98 -17.56
N LYS A 4 44.48 -22.26 -18.52
CA LYS A 4 43.66 -21.26 -19.21
C LYS A 4 42.60 -20.75 -18.23
N ASN A 5 42.58 -19.44 -18.03
CA ASN A 5 41.45 -18.72 -17.46
C ASN A 5 40.27 -18.86 -18.42
N GLU A 6 39.30 -19.70 -18.07
CA GLU A 6 38.02 -19.75 -18.77
C GLU A 6 37.14 -18.62 -18.23
N GLY A 7 37.18 -17.49 -18.95
CA GLY A 7 36.22 -16.43 -18.76
C GLY A 7 34.83 -16.92 -19.13
N ILE A 8 33.93 -16.97 -18.16
CA ILE A 8 32.50 -17.14 -18.41
C ILE A 8 31.98 -15.77 -18.83
N GLU A 9 31.94 -15.56 -20.14
CA GLU A 9 31.29 -14.42 -20.78
C GLU A 9 29.77 -14.61 -20.63
N ILE A 10 29.18 -14.02 -19.58
CA ILE A 10 27.73 -13.96 -19.43
C ILE A 10 27.22 -12.85 -20.34
N GLN A 11 26.96 -13.23 -21.59
CA GLN A 11 26.13 -12.47 -22.50
C GLN A 11 24.67 -12.48 -21.97
N ASN A 12 23.98 -11.34 -22.12
CA ASN A 12 22.52 -11.12 -22.00
C ASN A 12 22.03 -10.23 -20.83
N GLU A 13 22.43 -8.96 -20.86
CA GLU A 13 21.80 -7.87 -20.08
C GLU A 13 20.31 -7.65 -20.41
N SER A 14 19.83 -8.14 -21.56
CA SER A 14 18.47 -7.89 -22.07
C SER A 14 17.36 -8.71 -21.38
N GLU A 15 17.68 -9.83 -20.74
CA GLU A 15 16.68 -10.71 -20.10
C GLU A 15 16.31 -10.29 -18.66
N ILE A 16 17.10 -9.44 -18.01
CA ILE A 16 16.79 -8.88 -16.67
C ILE A 16 15.56 -7.95 -16.72
N SER A 17 15.16 -7.49 -17.91
CA SER A 17 14.15 -6.44 -18.13
C SER A 17 12.68 -6.87 -18.04
N ARG A 18 12.36 -8.16 -17.83
CA ARG A 18 10.96 -8.63 -17.77
C ARG A 18 10.50 -9.14 -16.41
N VAL A 19 11.21 -8.82 -15.34
CA VAL A 19 10.64 -8.96 -13.99
C VAL A 19 9.54 -7.92 -13.87
N LYS A 20 8.27 -8.35 -13.76
CA LYS A 20 7.13 -7.46 -13.51
C LYS A 20 7.50 -6.54 -12.33
N LYS A 21 7.56 -5.24 -12.56
CA LYS A 21 7.85 -4.26 -11.51
C LYS A 21 6.77 -4.37 -10.43
N CYS A 22 7.09 -5.09 -9.34
CA CYS A 22 6.21 -5.22 -8.20
C CYS A 22 6.30 -3.91 -7.42
N TYR A 23 5.24 -3.11 -7.47
CA TYR A 23 5.16 -1.91 -6.65
C TYR A 23 4.97 -2.32 -5.19
N ARG A 24 5.88 -1.86 -4.32
CA ARG A 24 5.74 -2.03 -2.88
C ARG A 24 4.42 -1.39 -2.42
N SER A 25 3.59 -2.17 -1.73
CA SER A 25 2.45 -1.63 -1.00
C SER A 25 2.99 -0.91 0.24
N HIS A 26 2.49 0.29 0.50
CA HIS A 26 2.86 1.08 1.69
C HIS A 26 1.62 1.28 2.54
N ASP A 27 1.75 0.99 3.83
CA ASP A 27 0.70 1.22 4.81
C ASP A 27 0.58 2.72 5.12
N VAL A 28 -0.56 3.14 5.67
CA VAL A 28 -0.87 4.56 5.89
C VAL A 28 0.10 5.17 6.91
N SER A 29 0.34 4.48 8.03
CA SER A 29 1.37 4.83 9.01
C SER A 29 2.76 5.07 8.38
N THR A 30 3.23 4.18 7.50
CA THR A 30 4.53 4.35 6.82
C THR A 30 4.57 5.59 5.92
N LYS A 31 3.45 5.92 5.27
CA LYS A 31 3.35 7.15 4.44
C LYS A 31 3.44 8.40 5.31
N LEU A 32 2.77 8.41 6.46
CA LEU A 32 2.82 9.53 7.42
C LEU A 32 4.22 9.70 8.01
N GLU A 33 4.89 8.61 8.39
CA GLU A 33 6.28 8.65 8.85
C GLU A 33 7.22 9.23 7.78
N ALA A 34 7.02 8.85 6.51
CA ALA A 34 7.78 9.39 5.39
C ALA A 34 7.56 10.89 5.19
N ILE A 35 6.32 11.38 5.38
CA ILE A 35 5.99 12.81 5.32
C ILE A 35 6.68 13.56 6.46
N ASP A 36 6.58 13.06 7.70
CA ASP A 36 7.22 13.67 8.87
C ASP A 36 8.74 13.76 8.71
N TRP A 37 9.36 12.70 8.18
CA TRP A 37 10.78 12.70 7.88
C TRP A 37 11.15 13.72 6.80
N ALA A 38 10.32 13.84 5.76
CA ALA A 38 10.54 14.79 4.67
C ALA A 38 10.39 16.24 5.14
N LYS A 39 9.46 16.53 6.07
CA LYS A 39 9.27 17.85 6.69
C LYS A 39 10.45 18.26 7.57
N LYS A 40 11.01 17.32 8.34
CA LYS A 40 12.14 17.57 9.26
C LYS A 40 13.48 17.68 8.54
N ASN A 41 13.67 16.91 7.48
CA ASN A 41 14.94 16.83 6.76
C ASN A 41 14.78 17.35 5.32
N SER A 42 14.44 16.44 4.41
CA SER A 42 14.18 16.76 3.00
C SER A 42 13.46 15.60 2.31
N ILE A 43 12.82 15.89 1.18
CA ILE A 43 12.22 14.86 0.32
C ILE A 43 13.28 13.89 -0.22
N HIS A 44 14.50 14.37 -0.46
CA HIS A 44 15.59 13.55 -1.00
C HIS A 44 16.09 12.52 0.02
N SER A 45 16.21 12.91 1.28
CA SER A 45 16.58 11.99 2.37
C SER A 45 15.46 11.01 2.69
N ALA A 46 14.20 11.46 2.67
CA ALA A 46 13.04 10.57 2.82
C ALA A 46 12.98 9.52 1.70
N SER A 47 13.22 9.93 0.45
CA SER A 47 13.23 9.03 -0.71
C SER A 47 14.23 7.88 -0.55
N ARG A 48 15.44 8.18 -0.06
CA ARG A 48 16.46 7.15 0.20
C ARG A 48 16.10 6.26 1.41
N LYS A 49 15.52 6.84 2.45
CA LYS A 49 15.18 6.10 3.68
C LYS A 49 14.04 5.11 3.46
N PHE A 50 13.01 5.52 2.73
CA PHE A 50 11.79 4.72 2.53
C PHE A 50 11.78 3.97 1.19
N ASP A 51 12.81 4.12 0.35
CA ASP A 51 12.90 3.55 -1.01
C ASP A 51 11.68 3.93 -1.89
N VAL A 52 11.29 5.20 -1.81
CA VAL A 52 10.13 5.75 -2.51
C VAL A 52 10.57 6.91 -3.39
N ASP A 53 10.05 6.96 -4.61
CA ASP A 53 10.33 8.04 -5.54
C ASP A 53 9.92 9.41 -4.96
N ARG A 54 10.76 10.43 -5.15
CA ARG A 54 10.51 11.79 -4.63
C ARG A 54 9.14 12.35 -5.04
N LYS A 55 8.67 11.99 -6.24
CA LYS A 55 7.34 12.38 -6.75
C LYS A 55 6.22 11.78 -5.90
N ILE A 56 6.35 10.52 -5.48
CA ILE A 56 5.36 9.83 -4.64
C ILE A 56 5.33 10.47 -3.25
N ILE A 57 6.49 10.76 -2.66
CA ILE A 57 6.56 11.47 -1.36
C ILE A 57 5.87 12.83 -1.45
N ARG A 58 6.13 13.60 -2.52
CA ARG A 58 5.45 14.88 -2.74
C ARG A 58 3.93 14.70 -2.86
N ASN A 59 3.47 13.68 -3.57
CA ASN A 59 2.04 13.39 -3.66
C ASN A 59 1.45 13.04 -2.29
N TRP A 60 2.15 12.26 -1.47
CA TRP A 60 1.73 11.95 -0.10
C TRP A 60 1.65 13.21 0.77
N MET A 61 2.63 14.12 0.66
CA MET A 61 2.59 15.41 1.35
C MET A 61 1.37 16.24 0.95
N ASN A 62 0.99 16.25 -0.33
CA ASN A 62 -0.20 16.97 -0.79
C ASN A 62 -1.51 16.36 -0.25
N SER A 63 -1.53 15.03 -0.05
CA SER A 63 -2.66 14.28 0.50
C SER A 63 -2.52 14.00 2.00
N GLU A 64 -1.67 14.73 2.72
CA GLU A 64 -1.36 14.46 4.14
C GLU A 64 -2.62 14.44 5.00
N LYS A 65 -3.48 15.46 4.89
CA LYS A 65 -4.73 15.55 5.66
C LYS A 65 -5.65 14.34 5.44
N GLU A 66 -5.71 13.85 4.20
CA GLU A 66 -6.54 12.70 3.85
C GLU A 66 -5.95 11.40 4.43
N LEU A 67 -4.61 11.29 4.49
CA LEU A 67 -3.91 10.17 5.12
C LEU A 67 -4.10 10.17 6.64
N GLU A 68 -4.06 11.32 7.29
CA GLU A 68 -4.34 11.46 8.72
C GLU A 68 -5.78 11.04 9.06
N GLN A 69 -6.76 11.50 8.28
CA GLN A 69 -8.16 11.08 8.45
C GLN A 69 -8.33 9.57 8.26
N LEU A 70 -7.65 8.99 7.28
CA LEU A 70 -7.68 7.55 7.03
C LEU A 70 -7.07 6.77 8.20
N GLU A 71 -5.97 7.24 8.78
CA GLU A 71 -5.35 6.61 9.94
C GLU A 71 -6.25 6.66 11.19
N GLN A 72 -6.93 7.79 11.40
CA GLN A 72 -7.94 7.93 12.46
C GLN A 72 -9.11 6.97 12.25
N GLN A 73 -9.63 6.87 11.03
CA GLN A 73 -10.70 5.92 10.70
C GLN A 73 -10.26 4.46 10.90
N ASN A 74 -9.04 4.12 10.50
CA ASN A 74 -8.47 2.79 10.72
C ASN A 74 -8.37 2.45 12.21
N SER A 75 -7.96 3.42 13.04
CA SER A 75 -7.88 3.25 14.49
C SER A 75 -9.24 3.02 15.15
N LEU A 76 -10.30 3.63 14.62
CA LEU A 76 -11.67 3.48 15.12
C LEU A 76 -12.32 2.16 14.66
N THR A 77 -11.96 1.68 13.48
CA THR A 77 -12.59 0.51 12.85
C THR A 77 -11.73 -0.72 13.14
N GLY A 78 -11.85 -1.28 14.35
CA GLY A 78 -10.98 -2.31 14.95
C GLY A 78 -10.79 -3.65 14.22
N GLY A 79 -11.06 -3.74 12.92
CA GLY A 79 -10.81 -4.93 12.10
C GLY A 79 -10.44 -4.67 10.64
N GLN A 80 -10.56 -3.45 10.09
CA GLN A 80 -10.34 -3.20 8.65
C GLN A 80 -9.46 -1.98 8.38
N ASN A 81 -8.13 -2.18 8.42
CA ASN A 81 -7.15 -1.16 8.06
C ASN A 81 -7.17 -0.90 6.55
N ARG A 82 -7.82 0.18 6.13
CA ARG A 82 -7.84 0.63 4.73
C ARG A 82 -6.47 1.22 4.38
N LYS A 83 -5.86 0.69 3.32
CA LYS A 83 -4.55 1.16 2.81
C LYS A 83 -4.64 2.30 1.78
N ARG A 84 -5.85 2.54 1.25
CA ARG A 84 -6.12 3.47 0.14
C ARG A 84 -7.04 4.59 0.61
N LEU A 85 -6.78 5.79 0.11
CA LEU A 85 -7.64 6.94 0.28
C LEU A 85 -9.02 6.69 -0.36
N ALA A 86 -10.05 7.35 0.17
CA ALA A 86 -11.39 7.29 -0.38
C ALA A 86 -11.38 7.71 -1.86
N GLY A 87 -12.10 6.98 -2.72
CA GLY A 87 -12.11 7.23 -4.16
C GLY A 87 -10.89 6.70 -4.93
N GLY A 88 -9.88 6.13 -4.27
CA GLY A 88 -8.69 5.52 -4.90
C GLY A 88 -8.92 4.16 -5.58
N GLY A 89 -10.15 3.87 -5.98
CA GLY A 89 -10.59 2.59 -6.53
C GLY A 89 -11.77 2.76 -7.48
N ARG A 90 -12.36 1.64 -7.92
CA ARG A 90 -13.56 1.68 -8.77
C ARG A 90 -14.69 2.37 -8.02
N LYS A 91 -15.36 3.31 -8.67
CA LYS A 91 -16.56 3.96 -8.12
C LYS A 91 -17.67 2.94 -7.99
N VAL A 92 -18.34 2.98 -6.84
CA VAL A 92 -19.57 2.22 -6.56
C VAL A 92 -20.64 2.63 -7.57
N SER A 93 -21.21 1.65 -8.28
CA SER A 93 -22.23 1.91 -9.30
C SER A 93 -23.60 2.12 -8.68
N HIS A 94 -23.93 1.38 -7.61
CA HIS A 94 -25.23 1.42 -6.95
C HIS A 94 -25.05 1.49 -5.42
N PRO A 95 -24.87 2.68 -4.84
CA PRO A 95 -24.51 2.84 -3.43
C PRO A 95 -25.58 2.34 -2.47
N GLY A 96 -26.86 2.43 -2.85
CA GLY A 96 -27.96 1.91 -2.04
C GLY A 96 -27.90 0.38 -1.91
N ILE A 97 -27.75 -0.31 -3.04
CA ILE A 97 -27.71 -1.78 -3.09
C ILE A 97 -26.45 -2.32 -2.43
N GLU A 98 -25.29 -1.70 -2.67
CA GLU A 98 -24.03 -2.13 -2.03
C GLU A 98 -24.07 -1.95 -0.51
N LYS A 99 -24.73 -0.90 -0.01
CA LYS A 99 -24.96 -0.71 1.43
C LYS A 99 -25.89 -1.80 1.98
N GLU A 100 -27.02 -2.04 1.33
CA GLU A 100 -27.98 -3.08 1.74
C GLU A 100 -27.34 -4.47 1.79
N LEU A 101 -26.56 -4.82 0.76
CA LEU A 101 -25.79 -6.07 0.71
C LEU A 101 -24.75 -6.17 1.84
N SER A 102 -24.06 -5.06 2.14
CA SER A 102 -23.06 -5.02 3.21
C SER A 102 -23.70 -5.19 4.58
N ASP A 103 -24.82 -4.49 4.82
CA ASP A 103 -25.59 -4.58 6.05
C ASP A 103 -26.14 -6.01 6.24
N TRP A 104 -26.69 -6.61 5.18
CA TRP A 104 -27.18 -8.00 5.20
C TRP A 104 -26.07 -9.03 5.44
N LEU A 105 -24.89 -8.84 4.84
CA LEU A 105 -23.75 -9.73 5.07
C LEU A 105 -23.28 -9.67 6.52
N ASN A 106 -23.18 -8.46 7.09
CA ASN A 106 -22.79 -8.27 8.50
C ASN A 106 -23.78 -8.97 9.43
N GLU A 107 -25.08 -8.77 9.20
CA GLU A 107 -26.13 -9.45 9.96
C GLU A 107 -26.02 -10.98 9.86
N MET A 108 -25.74 -11.50 8.65
CA MET A 108 -25.58 -12.93 8.44
C MET A 108 -24.32 -13.48 9.12
N THR A 109 -23.22 -12.72 9.14
CA THR A 109 -22.01 -13.11 9.87
C THR A 109 -22.20 -13.09 11.38
N GLU A 110 -22.95 -12.13 11.91
CA GLU A 110 -23.28 -12.05 13.34
C GLU A 110 -24.16 -13.24 13.76
N ARG A 111 -25.18 -13.59 12.96
CA ARG A 111 -26.01 -14.78 13.21
C ARG A 111 -25.19 -16.07 13.14
N ASN A 112 -24.38 -16.25 12.10
CA ASN A 112 -23.53 -17.44 11.96
C ASN A 112 -22.44 -17.54 13.04
N MET A 113 -21.98 -16.41 13.60
CA MET A 113 -21.08 -16.42 14.76
C MET A 113 -21.75 -16.90 16.04
N PHE A 114 -23.07 -16.76 16.17
CA PHE A 114 -23.84 -17.23 17.33
C PHE A 114 -24.22 -18.72 17.25
N ASP A 115 -24.36 -19.28 16.05
CA ASP A 115 -24.79 -20.68 15.85
C ASP A 115 -23.65 -21.71 15.99
N PHE A 116 -22.39 -21.29 16.19
CA PHE A 116 -21.23 -22.15 16.43
C PHE A 116 -20.78 -22.07 17.91
N ASN A 117 -21.65 -22.47 18.83
CA ASN A 117 -21.30 -22.74 20.23
C ASN A 117 -21.31 -24.27 20.46
N PRO A 118 -20.16 -24.93 20.66
CA PRO A 118 -20.10 -26.39 20.86
C PRO A 118 -20.75 -26.86 22.17
#